data_AF-A0A417YZJ2-F1
#
_entry.id   AF-A0A417YZJ2-F1
#
_cell.length_a   1.000
_cell.length_b   1.000
_cell.length_c   1.000
_cell.angle_alpha   90.00
_cell.angle_beta   90.00
_cell.angle_gamma   90.00
#
_symmetry.space_group_name_H-M   'P 1'
#
loop_
_entity.id
_entity.type
_entity.pdbx_description
1 polymer ?
#
loop_
_entity_poly.entity_id
_entity_poly.type
_entity_poly.pdbx_seq_one_letter_code
_entity_poly.pdbx_strand_id
1 'polypeptide(L)'
;MEEKLRSLRNAMDETVLKGNHFSEEHKIKIRSAAKHPHKIHRFQWFPQLLTVVFFIGCIVFITDLTKQFQLGNSGTKIEEQKNNDGNWEVTPTFSIQLESPDGKFEAPFRGIHGKVAFIDTEFTPNTQVKTRWFFWGKELKEVNKENFKLIGIQKGTGVEKLLIDSKSWEVTNQMYKDTETKTILGAQSSQHTVISLPSVGLWRLDAYIGDKHYGSIVIEVKAAE
;
A
#
# COMPACT_ATOMS: atom_id res chain seq x y z
N MET A 1 -15.77 96.52 23.22
CA MET A 1 -14.58 95.65 23.03
C MET A 1 -14.63 94.42 23.94
N GLU A 2 -15.28 94.49 25.11
CA GLU A 2 -15.42 93.38 26.07
C GLU A 2 -16.32 92.22 25.61
N GLU A 3 -17.37 92.46 24.82
CA GLU A 3 -18.24 91.38 24.30
C GLU A 3 -17.50 90.39 23.39
N LYS A 4 -16.60 90.89 22.53
CA LYS A 4 -15.80 90.05 21.64
C LYS A 4 -14.79 89.20 22.43
N LEU A 5 -14.28 89.72 23.54
CA LEU A 5 -13.38 88.98 24.44
C LEU A 5 -14.14 87.92 25.27
N ARG A 6 -15.39 88.18 25.67
CA ARG A 6 -16.27 87.17 26.31
C ARG A 6 -16.64 86.04 25.36
N SER A 7 -16.96 86.36 24.11
CA SER A 7 -17.21 85.38 23.04
C SER A 7 -16.02 84.46 22.81
N LEU A 8 -14.80 85.02 22.77
CA LEU A 8 -13.59 84.22 22.57
C LEU A 8 -13.30 83.31 23.77
N ARG A 9 -13.52 83.80 24.99
CA ARG A 9 -13.28 83.03 26.22
C ARG A 9 -14.26 81.86 26.35
N ASN A 10 -15.54 82.05 26.04
CA ASN A 10 -16.52 80.97 26.03
C ASN A 10 -16.24 79.93 24.94
N ALA A 11 -15.79 80.34 23.75
CA ALA A 11 -15.42 79.41 22.67
C ALA A 11 -14.15 78.59 22.99
N MET A 12 -13.25 79.12 23.83
CA MET A 12 -12.04 78.43 24.27
C MET A 12 -12.32 77.44 25.41
N ASP A 13 -13.27 77.74 26.30
CA ASP A 13 -13.68 76.81 27.38
C ASP A 13 -14.53 75.64 26.85
N GLU A 14 -15.33 75.82 25.79
CA GLU A 14 -16.09 74.70 25.18
C GLU A 14 -15.23 73.74 24.36
N THR A 15 -14.10 74.21 23.82
CA THR A 15 -13.22 73.39 22.96
C THR A 15 -12.12 72.64 23.72
N VAL A 16 -11.81 73.04 24.96
CA VAL A 16 -10.73 72.43 25.74
C VAL A 16 -11.23 71.48 26.85
N LEU A 17 -12.49 71.58 27.30
CA LEU A 17 -12.97 70.80 28.47
C LEU A 17 -13.97 69.65 28.19
N LYS A 18 -14.34 69.38 26.95
CA LYS A 18 -15.13 68.17 26.60
C LYS A 18 -14.41 67.36 25.55
N GLY A 19 -13.69 66.33 26.01
CA GLY A 19 -12.97 65.36 25.19
C GLY A 19 -13.87 64.61 24.21
N ASN A 20 -14.19 65.24 23.09
CA ASN A 20 -14.88 64.67 21.94
C ASN A 20 -14.05 64.89 20.66
N HIS A 21 -12.79 64.44 20.68
CA HIS A 21 -11.93 64.54 19.49
C HIS A 21 -12.12 63.43 18.45
N PHE A 22 -13.05 62.49 18.68
CA PHE A 22 -13.39 61.47 17.70
C PHE A 22 -14.91 61.24 17.68
N SER A 23 -15.52 61.41 16.51
CA SER A 23 -16.85 60.84 16.20
C SER A 23 -16.83 59.33 16.48
N GLU A 24 -17.98 58.75 16.88
CA GLU A 24 -18.11 57.29 17.01
C GLU A 24 -17.71 56.57 15.71
N GLU A 25 -17.93 57.19 14.55
CA GLU A 25 -17.45 56.66 13.27
C GLU A 25 -15.92 56.60 13.19
N HIS A 26 -15.23 57.63 13.70
CA HIS A 26 -13.77 57.63 13.78
C HIS A 26 -13.28 56.56 14.77
N LYS A 27 -13.94 56.40 15.92
CA LYS A 27 -13.59 55.36 16.89
C LYS A 27 -13.82 53.95 16.33
N ILE A 28 -14.90 53.73 15.57
CA ILE A 28 -15.19 52.47 14.89
C ILE A 28 -14.11 52.17 13.84
N LYS A 29 -13.74 53.14 12.99
CA LYS A 29 -12.66 52.98 12.00
C LYS A 29 -11.31 52.67 12.65
N ILE A 30 -10.98 53.32 13.76
CA ILE A 30 -9.74 53.04 14.51
C ILE A 30 -9.78 51.63 15.12
N ARG A 31 -10.91 51.21 15.71
CA ARG A 31 -11.07 49.85 16.27
C ARG A 31 -11.02 48.76 15.18
N SER A 32 -11.57 49.00 13.99
CA SER A 32 -11.48 48.05 12.88
C SER A 32 -10.06 47.97 12.30
N ALA A 33 -9.34 49.09 12.25
CA ALA A 33 -7.96 49.12 11.79
C ALA A 33 -6.98 48.44 12.78
N ALA A 34 -7.22 48.59 14.09
CA ALA A 34 -6.37 47.97 15.12
C ALA A 34 -6.59 46.44 15.25
N LYS A 35 -7.77 45.92 14.90
CA LYS A 35 -8.07 44.48 14.96
C LYS A 35 -7.45 43.65 13.82
N HIS A 36 -7.02 44.29 12.74
CA HIS A 36 -6.34 43.62 11.64
C HIS A 36 -4.94 44.21 11.47
N PRO A 37 -3.92 43.70 12.21
CA PRO A 37 -2.55 43.98 11.83
C PRO A 37 -2.36 43.45 10.41
N HIS A 38 -2.24 44.36 9.45
CA HIS A 38 -1.85 44.05 8.08
C HIS A 38 -0.47 43.39 8.20
N LYS A 39 -0.43 42.06 8.14
CA LYS A 39 0.82 41.29 8.12
C LYS A 39 1.59 41.74 6.88
N ILE A 40 2.58 42.58 7.08
CA ILE A 40 3.57 42.91 6.07
C ILE A 40 4.31 41.61 5.79
N HIS A 41 3.99 40.96 4.67
CA HIS A 41 4.60 39.70 4.26
C HIS A 41 6.02 39.93 3.71
N ARG A 42 6.93 40.46 4.53
CA ARG A 42 8.36 40.59 4.21
C ARG A 42 9.12 39.32 4.61
N PHE A 43 8.74 38.14 4.10
CA PHE A 43 9.59 36.92 4.25
C PHE A 43 9.13 35.76 3.33
N GLN A 44 8.74 36.01 2.07
CA GLN A 44 8.23 34.95 1.17
C GLN A 44 9.25 34.42 0.14
N TRP A 45 10.42 35.05 0.01
CA TRP A 45 11.41 34.66 -1.00
C TRP A 45 12.44 33.62 -0.52
N PHE A 46 12.57 33.42 0.79
CA PHE A 46 13.56 32.49 1.35
C PHE A 46 13.22 30.97 1.28
N PRO A 47 11.95 30.51 1.31
CA PRO A 47 11.67 29.07 1.29
C PRO A 47 11.82 28.42 -0.10
N GLN A 48 11.76 29.19 -1.20
CA GLN A 48 11.95 28.65 -2.55
C GLN A 48 13.41 28.34 -2.90
N LEU A 49 14.37 29.07 -2.32
CA LEU A 49 15.80 28.77 -2.52
C LEU A 49 16.22 27.50 -1.76
N LEU A 50 15.63 27.26 -0.58
CA LEU A 50 15.97 26.10 0.25
C LEU A 50 15.41 24.79 -0.32
N THR A 51 14.26 24.82 -1.00
CA THR A 51 13.70 23.64 -1.67
C THR A 51 14.55 23.21 -2.87
N VAL A 52 15.03 24.14 -3.69
CA VAL A 52 15.86 23.81 -4.87
C VAL A 52 17.18 23.17 -4.47
N VAL A 53 17.85 23.68 -3.42
CA VAL A 53 19.09 23.08 -2.91
C VAL A 53 18.84 21.68 -2.32
N PHE A 54 17.71 21.48 -1.64
CA PHE A 54 17.32 20.16 -1.12
C PHE A 54 17.06 19.14 -2.26
N PHE A 55 16.39 19.54 -3.34
CA PHE A 55 16.16 18.67 -4.50
C PHE A 55 17.46 18.28 -5.22
N ILE A 56 18.41 19.21 -5.40
CA ILE A 56 19.71 18.91 -6.01
C ILE A 56 20.51 17.94 -5.12
N GLY A 57 20.49 18.15 -3.80
CA GLY A 57 21.11 17.23 -2.84
C GLY A 57 20.49 15.83 -2.86
N CYS A 58 19.15 15.73 -2.93
CA CYS A 58 18.46 14.44 -3.04
C CYS A 58 18.82 13.70 -4.32
N ILE A 59 18.96 14.38 -5.47
CA ILE A 59 19.34 13.72 -6.72
C ILE A 59 20.75 13.14 -6.61
N VAL A 60 21.72 13.89 -6.08
CA VAL A 60 23.09 13.38 -5.88
C VAL A 60 23.10 12.21 -4.88
N PHE A 61 22.35 12.30 -3.79
CA PHE A 61 22.24 11.22 -2.79
C PHE A 61 21.58 9.95 -3.35
N ILE A 62 20.54 10.07 -4.18
CA ILE A 62 19.91 8.92 -4.84
C ILE A 62 20.88 8.25 -5.81
N THR A 63 21.66 9.02 -6.57
CA THR A 63 22.66 8.42 -7.48
C THR A 63 23.76 7.68 -6.73
N ASP A 64 24.18 8.17 -5.56
CA ASP A 64 25.18 7.49 -4.72
C ASP A 64 24.60 6.22 -4.06
N LEU A 65 23.34 6.26 -3.62
CA LEU A 65 22.62 5.08 -3.11
C LEU A 65 22.49 3.98 -4.17
N THR A 66 22.19 4.33 -5.42
CA THR A 66 22.10 3.35 -6.51
C THR A 66 23.43 2.68 -6.84
N LYS A 67 24.57 3.35 -6.61
CA LYS A 67 25.91 2.76 -6.78
C LYS A 67 26.26 1.78 -5.66
N GLN A 68 25.93 2.10 -4.41
CA GLN A 68 26.13 1.21 -3.26
C GLN A 68 25.29 -0.08 -3.39
N PHE A 69 24.07 0.01 -3.95
CA PHE A 69 23.21 -1.16 -4.14
C PHE A 69 23.72 -2.14 -5.20
N GLN A 70 24.46 -1.67 -6.20
CA GLN A 70 24.99 -2.53 -7.29
C GLN A 70 26.28 -3.28 -6.92
N LEU A 71 27.01 -2.86 -5.88
CA LEU A 71 28.26 -3.52 -5.47
C LEU A 71 28.08 -4.55 -4.34
N GLY A 72 26.94 -4.54 -3.64
CA GLY A 72 26.66 -5.42 -2.49
C GLY A 72 26.00 -6.76 -2.82
N ASN A 73 25.56 -6.99 -4.06
CA ASN A 73 24.78 -8.18 -4.43
C ASN A 73 25.61 -9.18 -5.27
N SER A 74 26.75 -9.59 -4.73
CA SER A 74 27.55 -10.69 -5.27
C SER A 74 27.37 -11.92 -4.39
N GLY A 75 26.37 -12.76 -4.67
CA GLY A 75 26.20 -14.03 -4.00
C GLY A 75 24.82 -14.65 -4.19
N THR A 76 24.78 -15.75 -4.95
CA THR A 76 23.63 -16.63 -5.27
C THR A 76 22.71 -16.12 -6.39
N LYS A 77 22.90 -16.69 -7.59
CA LYS A 77 21.93 -16.64 -8.69
C LYS A 77 20.62 -17.26 -8.21
N ILE A 78 19.67 -16.43 -7.82
CA ILE A 78 18.25 -16.77 -7.88
C ILE A 78 17.84 -16.34 -9.28
N GLU A 79 17.51 -17.31 -10.13
CA GLU A 79 16.84 -17.02 -11.39
C GLU A 79 15.51 -16.32 -11.06
N GLU A 80 15.48 -15.00 -11.26
CA GLU A 80 14.24 -14.26 -11.40
C GLU A 80 13.49 -14.86 -12.59
N GLN A 81 12.55 -15.77 -12.33
CA GLN A 81 11.51 -16.13 -13.29
C GLN A 81 10.65 -14.89 -13.51
N LYS A 82 11.07 -14.12 -14.52
CA LYS A 82 10.38 -12.98 -15.09
C LYS A 82 8.96 -13.42 -15.46
N ASN A 83 7.97 -12.81 -14.79
CA ASN A 83 6.55 -12.95 -15.10
C ASN A 83 6.34 -12.85 -16.61
N ASN A 84 5.80 -13.93 -17.17
CA ASN A 84 5.52 -14.05 -18.59
C ASN A 84 4.02 -13.82 -18.77
N ASP A 85 3.62 -12.56 -18.94
CA ASP A 85 2.22 -12.14 -19.08
C ASP A 85 1.55 -12.69 -20.37
N GLY A 86 2.25 -13.54 -21.13
CA GLY A 86 1.77 -14.23 -22.33
C GLY A 86 2.18 -15.69 -22.48
N ASN A 87 2.90 -16.31 -21.54
CA ASN A 87 3.29 -17.73 -21.68
C ASN A 87 2.27 -18.64 -21.00
N TRP A 88 1.37 -19.21 -21.80
CA TRP A 88 0.38 -20.20 -21.35
C TRP A 88 0.99 -21.61 -21.27
N GLU A 89 2.08 -21.73 -20.53
CA GLU A 89 2.70 -23.00 -20.18
C GLU A 89 2.35 -23.34 -18.74
N VAL A 90 2.11 -24.62 -18.47
CA VAL A 90 1.82 -25.10 -17.11
C VAL A 90 2.96 -24.67 -16.19
N THR A 91 2.63 -23.92 -15.13
CA THR A 91 3.63 -23.39 -14.19
C THR A 91 4.42 -24.54 -13.58
N PRO A 92 5.76 -24.51 -13.59
CA PRO A 92 6.56 -25.62 -13.08
C PRO A 92 6.28 -25.89 -11.59
N THR A 93 6.57 -27.12 -11.19
CA THR A 93 6.53 -27.50 -9.78
C THR A 93 7.90 -27.33 -9.13
N PHE A 94 7.89 -27.20 -7.81
CA PHE A 94 9.08 -27.26 -6.97
C PHE A 94 8.77 -28.09 -5.71
N SER A 95 9.79 -28.73 -5.15
CA SER A 95 9.62 -29.55 -3.95
C SER A 95 9.83 -28.73 -2.68
N ILE A 96 9.00 -28.95 -1.67
CA ILE A 96 9.25 -28.49 -0.30
C ILE A 96 9.40 -29.71 0.61
N GLN A 97 10.45 -29.73 1.43
CA GLN A 97 10.62 -30.74 2.47
C GLN A 97 9.66 -30.46 3.64
N LEU A 98 8.84 -31.46 3.93
CA LEU A 98 7.88 -31.49 5.03
C LEU A 98 8.43 -32.41 6.14
N GLU A 99 8.36 -31.95 7.38
CA GLU A 99 8.67 -32.79 8.53
C GLU A 99 7.39 -33.45 9.05
N SER A 100 7.42 -34.77 9.20
CA SER A 100 6.37 -35.57 9.82
C SER A 100 6.92 -36.37 11.00
N PRO A 101 6.06 -36.90 11.88
CA PRO A 101 6.49 -37.83 12.94
C PRO A 101 7.27 -39.04 12.41
N ASP A 102 6.98 -39.48 11.19
CA ASP A 102 7.58 -40.64 10.53
C ASP A 102 8.84 -40.30 9.71
N GLY A 103 9.27 -39.03 9.72
CA GLY A 103 10.45 -38.55 9.02
C GLY A 103 10.18 -37.40 8.05
N LYS A 104 11.20 -37.04 7.26
CA LYS A 104 11.11 -35.99 6.24
C LYS A 104 10.61 -36.57 4.93
N PHE A 105 9.64 -35.90 4.30
CA PHE A 105 9.16 -36.24 2.97
C PHE A 105 9.07 -35.00 2.11
N GLU A 106 9.15 -35.16 0.79
CA GLU A 106 9.04 -34.06 -0.16
C GLU A 106 7.64 -34.04 -0.75
N ALA A 107 7.01 -32.86 -0.77
CA ALA A 107 5.75 -32.64 -1.47
C ALA A 107 5.95 -31.68 -2.64
N PRO A 108 5.35 -31.97 -3.81
CA PRO A 108 5.38 -31.07 -4.95
C PRO A 108 4.43 -29.90 -4.72
N PHE A 109 4.91 -28.70 -5.00
CA PHE A 109 4.14 -27.46 -5.00
C PHE A 109 4.12 -26.88 -6.40
N ARG A 110 2.99 -26.32 -6.80
CA ARG A 110 2.87 -25.57 -8.06
C ARG A 110 2.70 -24.09 -7.77
N GLY A 111 3.55 -23.27 -8.38
CA GLY A 111 3.47 -21.83 -8.25
C GLY A 111 4.82 -21.14 -8.39
N ILE A 112 4.91 -19.96 -7.79
CA ILE A 112 6.10 -19.11 -7.82
C ILE A 112 6.83 -19.27 -6.48
N HIS A 113 8.00 -19.89 -6.53
CA HIS A 113 8.83 -20.17 -5.36
C HIS A 113 9.09 -18.90 -4.54
N GLY A 114 8.88 -18.97 -3.23
CA GLY A 114 9.07 -17.83 -2.32
C GLY A 114 8.05 -16.70 -2.47
N LYS A 115 6.94 -16.91 -3.20
CA LYS A 115 5.88 -15.91 -3.37
C LYS A 115 4.46 -16.46 -3.17
N VAL A 116 4.01 -17.39 -4.02
CA VAL A 116 2.66 -17.98 -3.92
C VAL A 116 2.64 -19.35 -4.58
N ALA A 117 2.11 -20.35 -3.87
CA ALA A 117 1.97 -21.71 -4.40
C ALA A 117 0.89 -22.48 -3.64
N PHE A 118 0.49 -23.61 -4.19
CA PHE A 118 -0.33 -24.62 -3.52
C PHE A 118 0.26 -26.01 -3.76
N ILE A 119 -0.15 -27.00 -2.97
CA ILE A 119 0.29 -28.39 -3.15
C ILE A 119 -0.22 -28.87 -4.50
N ASP A 120 0.68 -29.38 -5.34
CA ASP A 120 0.33 -29.79 -6.69
C ASP A 120 -0.72 -30.90 -6.65
N THR A 121 -1.77 -30.71 -7.44
CA THR A 121 -2.94 -31.59 -7.46
C THR A 121 -3.59 -31.53 -8.83
N GLU A 122 -4.28 -32.61 -9.19
CA GLU A 122 -4.95 -32.71 -10.47
C GLU A 122 -6.33 -32.05 -10.43
N PHE A 123 -6.71 -31.45 -11.55
CA PHE A 123 -8.02 -30.81 -11.70
C PHE A 123 -8.79 -31.51 -12.81
N THR A 124 -10.02 -31.90 -12.49
CA THR A 124 -11.00 -32.40 -13.46
C THR A 124 -12.22 -31.45 -13.53
N PRO A 125 -12.89 -31.33 -14.68
CA PRO A 125 -14.01 -30.43 -14.85
C PRO A 125 -15.14 -30.70 -13.85
N ASN A 126 -15.68 -29.64 -13.26
CA ASN A 126 -16.81 -29.65 -12.33
C ASN A 126 -16.59 -30.43 -11.02
N THR A 127 -15.36 -30.85 -10.75
CA THR A 127 -14.97 -31.47 -9.48
C THR A 127 -14.55 -30.39 -8.49
N GLN A 128 -14.94 -30.55 -7.23
CA GLN A 128 -14.46 -29.70 -6.14
C GLN A 128 -13.11 -30.22 -5.65
N VAL A 129 -12.07 -29.40 -5.77
CA VAL A 129 -10.73 -29.73 -5.30
C VAL A 129 -10.42 -28.89 -4.08
N LYS A 130 -10.18 -29.57 -2.95
CA LYS A 130 -9.68 -28.94 -1.73
C LYS A 130 -8.16 -28.81 -1.83
N THR A 131 -7.66 -27.60 -1.70
CA THR A 131 -6.21 -27.32 -1.63
C THR A 131 -5.91 -26.26 -0.58
N ARG A 132 -4.62 -26.04 -0.30
CA ARG A 132 -4.14 -24.97 0.56
C ARG A 132 -3.18 -24.09 -0.22
N TRP A 133 -3.46 -22.79 -0.20
CA TRP A 133 -2.60 -21.77 -0.76
C TRP A 133 -1.67 -21.23 0.32
N PHE A 134 -0.41 -21.03 -0.07
CA PHE A 134 0.66 -20.52 0.78
C PHE A 134 1.20 -19.24 0.14
N PHE A 135 1.38 -18.22 0.97
CA PHE A 135 1.87 -16.92 0.54
C PHE A 135 3.12 -16.56 1.32
N TRP A 136 4.17 -16.22 0.57
CA TRP A 136 5.45 -15.80 1.07
C TRP A 136 5.70 -14.33 0.69
N GLY A 137 6.31 -13.58 1.59
CA GLY A 137 6.63 -12.18 1.39
C GLY A 137 6.76 -11.43 2.70
N LYS A 138 7.81 -10.59 2.81
CA LYS A 138 8.06 -9.79 4.02
C LYS A 138 7.00 -8.70 4.24
N GLU A 139 6.19 -8.40 3.24
CA GLU A 139 5.06 -7.48 3.31
C GLU A 139 3.80 -8.11 3.93
N LEU A 140 3.72 -9.45 4.01
CA LEU A 140 2.59 -10.20 4.56
C LEU A 140 2.62 -10.27 6.10
N LYS A 141 3.37 -9.38 6.75
CA LYS A 141 3.66 -9.38 8.20
C LYS A 141 2.45 -9.16 9.09
N GLU A 142 1.36 -8.61 8.55
CA GLU A 142 0.08 -8.56 9.23
C GLU A 142 -0.85 -9.55 8.55
N VAL A 143 -1.57 -10.35 9.36
CA VAL A 143 -2.68 -11.18 8.92
C VAL A 143 -3.47 -10.39 7.89
N ASN A 144 -3.44 -10.83 6.65
CA ASN A 144 -4.01 -10.11 5.51
C ASN A 144 -5.41 -9.62 5.90
N LYS A 145 -5.53 -8.32 6.16
CA LYS A 145 -6.82 -7.66 6.53
C LYS A 145 -7.80 -7.68 5.35
N GLU A 146 -7.24 -7.89 4.16
CA GLU A 146 -7.90 -7.96 2.89
C GLU A 146 -8.26 -9.40 2.49
N ASN A 147 -9.16 -9.54 1.53
CA ASN A 147 -9.60 -10.84 1.05
C ASN A 147 -8.51 -11.50 0.20
N PHE A 148 -8.35 -12.82 0.31
CA PHE A 148 -7.79 -13.62 -0.77
C PHE A 148 -8.84 -13.68 -1.89
N LYS A 149 -8.50 -13.20 -3.08
CA LYS A 149 -9.28 -13.42 -4.30
C LYS A 149 -8.50 -14.31 -5.24
N LEU A 150 -9.16 -15.31 -5.81
CA LEU A 150 -8.60 -16.17 -6.83
C LEU A 150 -9.48 -16.12 -8.08
N ILE A 151 -8.92 -15.71 -9.20
CA ILE A 151 -9.61 -15.61 -10.48
C ILE A 151 -9.01 -16.63 -11.44
N GLY A 152 -9.84 -17.53 -11.97
CA GLY A 152 -9.45 -18.48 -13.01
C GLY A 152 -9.79 -17.94 -14.39
N ILE A 153 -8.85 -17.98 -15.32
CA ILE A 153 -9.01 -17.50 -16.70
C ILE A 153 -8.65 -18.62 -17.66
N GLN A 154 -9.58 -19.00 -18.53
CA GLN A 154 -9.36 -20.10 -19.48
C GLN A 154 -8.60 -19.63 -20.73
N LYS A 155 -7.62 -20.40 -21.17
CA LYS A 155 -6.93 -20.17 -22.44
C LYS A 155 -7.90 -20.30 -23.62
N GLY A 156 -7.80 -19.40 -24.59
CA GLY A 156 -8.54 -19.44 -25.85
C GLY A 156 -9.93 -18.79 -25.79
N THR A 157 -10.72 -19.07 -24.76
CA THR A 157 -12.03 -18.43 -24.57
C THR A 157 -11.95 -17.11 -23.80
N GLY A 158 -10.94 -16.96 -22.93
CA GLY A 158 -10.83 -15.81 -22.03
C GLY A 158 -11.89 -15.78 -20.94
N VAL A 159 -12.65 -16.87 -20.74
CA VAL A 159 -13.67 -16.94 -19.68
C VAL A 159 -12.99 -16.76 -18.33
N GLU A 160 -13.42 -15.73 -17.60
CA GLU A 160 -12.99 -15.45 -16.24
C GLU A 160 -14.02 -16.01 -15.24
N LYS A 161 -13.51 -16.59 -14.15
CA LYS A 161 -14.32 -17.13 -13.06
C LYS A 161 -13.72 -16.73 -11.73
N LEU A 162 -14.50 -16.06 -10.88
CA LEU A 162 -14.15 -15.87 -9.48
C LEU A 162 -14.25 -17.23 -8.77
N LEU A 163 -13.12 -17.77 -8.34
CA LEU A 163 -13.03 -19.06 -7.67
C LEU A 163 -13.11 -18.92 -6.15
N ILE A 164 -12.46 -17.89 -5.62
CA ILE A 164 -12.39 -17.58 -4.19
C ILE A 164 -12.50 -16.07 -4.00
N ASP A 165 -13.25 -15.65 -3.00
CA ASP A 165 -13.22 -14.31 -2.41
C ASP A 165 -13.48 -14.46 -0.90
N SER A 166 -12.44 -14.45 -0.08
CA SER A 166 -12.56 -14.85 1.33
C SER A 166 -11.55 -14.17 2.25
N LYS A 167 -11.97 -13.90 3.49
CA LYS A 167 -11.13 -13.43 4.61
C LYS A 167 -10.73 -14.53 5.58
N SER A 168 -11.00 -15.81 5.27
CA SER A 168 -10.73 -16.95 6.17
C SER A 168 -9.25 -17.34 6.20
N TRP A 169 -8.38 -16.37 6.49
CA TRP A 169 -6.95 -16.57 6.59
C TRP A 169 -6.60 -17.46 7.78
N GLU A 170 -5.73 -18.42 7.53
CA GLU A 170 -5.05 -19.16 8.59
C GLU A 170 -3.80 -18.38 8.96
N VAL A 171 -3.87 -17.82 10.16
CA VAL A 171 -2.74 -17.11 10.76
C VAL A 171 -1.72 -18.16 11.18
N THR A 172 -0.56 -18.17 10.55
CA THR A 172 0.64 -18.81 11.11
C THR A 172 1.25 -17.89 12.19
N ASN A 173 0.44 -17.76 13.26
CA ASN A 173 0.61 -17.22 14.61
C ASN A 173 0.76 -15.70 14.89
N GLN A 174 -0.24 -15.12 15.59
CA GLN A 174 -0.22 -13.76 16.19
C GLN A 174 0.29 -13.74 17.65
N MET A 175 0.45 -14.88 18.32
CA MET A 175 0.55 -14.95 19.80
C MET A 175 1.95 -15.29 20.33
N TYR A 176 2.89 -15.72 19.48
CA TYR A 176 4.21 -16.17 19.92
C TYR A 176 5.29 -15.58 19.01
N LYS A 177 6.18 -14.73 19.53
CA LYS A 177 7.19 -13.99 18.74
C LYS A 177 8.53 -14.71 18.54
N ASP A 178 8.85 -15.78 19.28
CA ASP A 178 10.26 -16.25 19.40
C ASP A 178 10.67 -17.69 19.01
N THR A 179 9.81 -18.59 18.54
CA THR A 179 10.24 -19.88 17.96
C THR A 179 10.43 -19.90 16.42
N GLU A 180 11.43 -20.60 15.91
CA GLU A 180 11.68 -20.80 14.47
C GLU A 180 10.67 -21.77 13.80
N THR A 181 9.74 -22.33 14.58
CA THR A 181 8.70 -23.29 14.16
C THR A 181 7.39 -22.64 13.66
N LYS A 182 7.39 -21.33 13.35
CA LYS A 182 6.17 -20.49 13.28
C LYS A 182 5.45 -20.39 11.95
N THR A 183 6.09 -20.80 10.86
CA THR A 183 5.52 -20.71 9.52
C THR A 183 5.27 -22.13 9.01
N ILE A 184 4.09 -22.40 8.48
CA ILE A 184 3.89 -23.64 7.73
C ILE A 184 4.68 -23.46 6.43
N LEU A 185 5.82 -24.17 6.33
CA LEU A 185 6.68 -24.16 5.14
C LEU A 185 7.30 -22.81 4.79
N GLY A 186 7.64 -22.00 5.81
CA GLY A 186 8.19 -20.67 5.59
C GLY A 186 7.16 -19.60 5.21
N ALA A 187 5.88 -19.98 4.98
CA ALA A 187 4.84 -19.07 4.54
C ALA A 187 4.33 -18.18 5.69
N GLN A 188 4.17 -16.88 5.40
CA GLN A 188 3.63 -15.90 6.34
C GLN A 188 2.10 -15.98 6.47
N SER A 189 1.41 -16.53 5.48
CA SER A 189 -0.03 -16.73 5.51
C SER A 189 -0.43 -17.91 4.64
N SER A 190 -1.50 -18.60 5.04
CA SER A 190 -2.10 -19.64 4.22
C SER A 190 -3.62 -19.62 4.29
N GLN A 191 -4.27 -20.27 3.33
CA GLN A 191 -5.72 -20.44 3.34
C GLN A 191 -6.11 -21.73 2.63
N HIS A 192 -7.00 -22.52 3.26
CA HIS A 192 -7.66 -23.62 2.56
C HIS A 192 -8.72 -23.08 1.61
N THR A 193 -8.76 -23.66 0.41
CA THR A 193 -9.73 -23.31 -0.62
C THR A 193 -10.36 -24.57 -1.17
N VAL A 194 -11.61 -24.45 -1.59
CA VAL A 194 -12.30 -25.46 -2.40
C VAL A 194 -12.68 -24.79 -3.71
N ILE A 195 -12.09 -25.24 -4.82
CA ILE A 195 -12.31 -24.63 -6.15
C ILE A 195 -12.80 -25.67 -7.14
N SER A 196 -13.53 -25.21 -8.16
CA SER A 196 -14.00 -26.06 -9.25
C SER A 196 -13.98 -25.30 -10.58
N LEU A 197 -13.36 -25.91 -11.58
CA LEU A 197 -13.20 -25.36 -12.93
C LEU A 197 -14.15 -26.10 -13.90
N PRO A 198 -14.88 -25.39 -14.77
CA PRO A 198 -16.00 -25.99 -15.49
C PRO A 198 -15.61 -26.83 -16.72
N SER A 199 -14.40 -26.63 -17.26
CA SER A 199 -14.00 -27.20 -18.55
C SER A 199 -12.53 -27.57 -18.59
N VAL A 200 -12.22 -28.53 -19.47
CA VAL A 200 -10.85 -28.98 -19.76
C VAL A 200 -10.01 -27.87 -20.40
N GLY A 201 -8.69 -28.05 -20.31
CA GLY A 201 -7.69 -27.18 -20.93
C GLY A 201 -6.89 -26.36 -19.92
N LEU A 202 -6.16 -25.38 -20.44
CA LEU A 202 -5.27 -24.55 -19.63
C LEU A 202 -6.04 -23.41 -18.95
N TRP A 203 -5.79 -23.24 -17.67
CA TRP A 203 -6.36 -22.17 -16.84
C TRP A 203 -5.25 -21.42 -16.13
N ARG A 204 -5.28 -20.09 -16.20
CA ARG A 204 -4.43 -19.22 -15.39
C ARG A 204 -5.19 -18.85 -14.12
N LEU A 205 -4.56 -19.06 -12.98
CA LEU A 205 -5.08 -18.74 -11.66
C LEU A 205 -4.36 -17.49 -11.16
N ASP A 206 -5.06 -16.36 -11.17
CA ASP A 206 -4.54 -15.08 -10.70
C ASP A 206 -4.91 -14.91 -9.23
N ALA A 207 -3.89 -14.91 -8.37
CA ALA A 207 -4.04 -14.78 -6.93
C ALA A 207 -3.84 -13.32 -6.50
N TYR A 208 -4.81 -12.79 -5.77
CA TYR A 208 -4.81 -11.43 -5.26
C TYR A 208 -5.03 -11.40 -3.74
N ILE A 209 -4.44 -10.41 -3.09
CA ILE A 209 -4.73 -10.08 -1.70
C ILE A 209 -5.20 -8.63 -1.68
N GLY A 210 -6.49 -8.43 -1.39
CA GLY A 210 -7.16 -7.16 -1.66
C GLY A 210 -7.19 -6.87 -3.15
N ASP A 211 -6.51 -5.81 -3.56
CA ASP A 211 -6.35 -5.39 -4.96
C ASP A 211 -4.93 -5.65 -5.49
N LYS A 212 -4.02 -6.15 -4.66
CA LYS A 212 -2.64 -6.45 -5.05
C LYS A 212 -2.57 -7.84 -5.69
N HIS A 213 -2.09 -7.90 -6.94
CA HIS A 213 -1.73 -9.16 -7.60
C HIS A 213 -0.46 -9.75 -6.98
N TYR A 214 -0.56 -11.02 -6.56
CA TYR A 214 0.56 -11.76 -5.97
C TYR A 214 1.20 -12.71 -6.96
N GLY A 215 0.45 -13.28 -7.89
CA GLY A 215 1.03 -14.16 -8.89
C GLY A 215 -0.02 -14.83 -9.75
N SER A 216 0.45 -15.37 -10.86
CA SER A 216 -0.36 -16.11 -11.82
C SER A 216 0.21 -17.52 -11.95
N ILE A 217 -0.63 -18.53 -11.76
CA ILE A 217 -0.25 -19.94 -11.85
C ILE A 217 -1.09 -20.59 -12.93
N VAL A 218 -0.45 -21.10 -13.98
CA VAL A 218 -1.12 -21.83 -15.06
C VAL A 218 -1.18 -23.31 -14.72
N ILE A 219 -2.37 -23.88 -14.81
CA ILE A 219 -2.65 -25.30 -14.58
C ILE A 219 -3.33 -25.90 -15.81
N GLU A 220 -3.31 -27.23 -15.88
CA GLU A 220 -4.09 -28.00 -16.84
C GLU A 220 -5.25 -28.69 -16.13
N VAL A 221 -6.46 -28.52 -16.66
CA VAL A 221 -7.65 -29.28 -16.28
C VAL A 221 -7.83 -30.42 -17.27
N LYS A 222 -7.70 -31.65 -16.81
CA LYS A 222 -7.77 -32.86 -17.65
C LYS A 222 -9.17 -33.46 -17.62
N ALA A 223 -9.57 -34.16 -18.68
CA ALA A 223 -10.80 -34.94 -18.64
C ALA A 223 -10.75 -35.96 -17.49
N ALA A 224 -11.90 -36.28 -16.90
CA ALA A 224 -11.97 -37.40 -15.97
C ALA A 224 -11.70 -38.69 -16.75
N GLU A 225 -10.80 -39.53 -16.24
CA GLU A 225 -10.56 -40.88 -16.75
C GLU A 225 -11.71 -41.83 -16.39
#